data_AF-A0A9W6T8U8-F1
#
_entry.id   AF-A0A9W6T8U8-F1
#
_cell.length_a   1.000
_cell.length_b   1.000
_cell.length_c   1.000
_cell.angle_alpha   90.00
_cell.angle_beta   90.00
_cell.angle_gamma   90.00
#
_symmetry.space_group_name_H-M   'P 1'
#
loop_
_entity.id
_entity.type
_entity.pdbx_description
1 polymer ?
#
loop_
_entity_poly.entity_id
_entity_poly.type
_entity_poly.pdbx_seq_one_letter_code
_entity_poly.pdbx_strand_id
1 'polypeptide(L)'
;MRSGRQLWKVANTDDEFFNIYLSKRKDAKGYEPIEALKRARCRNVVYSILDPIPERRISSIQILNSEWVREIHVCCAGDSYHRENR
;
A
#
# COMPACT_ATOMS: atom_id res chain seq x y z
N MET A 1 11.70 -10.43 -10.26
CA MET A 1 10.69 -9.47 -9.75
C MET A 1 9.41 -9.65 -10.55
N ARG A 2 8.25 -9.79 -9.90
CA ARG A 2 6.98 -9.89 -10.65
C ARG A 2 6.74 -8.56 -11.37
N SER A 3 6.93 -8.54 -12.68
CA SER A 3 6.66 -7.41 -13.58
C SER A 3 5.15 -7.34 -13.87
N GLY A 4 4.35 -7.19 -12.82
CA GLY A 4 2.94 -6.82 -12.97
C GLY A 4 2.83 -5.46 -13.62
N ARG A 5 1.71 -5.22 -14.33
CA ARG A 5 1.38 -3.90 -14.87
C ARG A 5 1.27 -2.90 -13.71
N GLN A 6 1.78 -1.68 -13.90
CA GLN A 6 1.50 -0.58 -12.97
C GLN A 6 -0.01 -0.38 -12.83
N LEU A 7 -0.48 -0.08 -11.61
CA LEU A 7 -1.91 0.11 -11.36
C LEU A 7 -2.50 1.25 -12.21
N TRP A 8 -1.79 2.37 -12.31
CA TRP A 8 -2.05 3.49 -13.20
C TRP A 8 -0.73 4.27 -13.41
N LYS A 9 -0.67 5.16 -14.40
CA LYS A 9 0.52 5.99 -14.66
C LYS A 9 0.54 7.22 -13.76
N VAL A 10 -0.60 7.92 -13.68
CA VAL A 10 -0.75 9.14 -12.89
C VAL A 10 -2.08 9.09 -12.14
N ALA A 11 -2.09 9.53 -10.88
CA ALA A 11 -3.30 9.59 -10.05
C ALA A 11 -4.15 10.84 -10.40
N ASN A 12 -4.67 10.91 -11.63
CA ASN A 12 -5.51 12.00 -12.12
C ASN A 12 -6.71 11.46 -12.91
N THR A 13 -7.67 12.33 -13.23
CA THR A 13 -8.92 11.97 -13.93
C THR A 13 -8.73 11.54 -15.37
N ASP A 14 -7.58 11.83 -15.99
CA ASP A 14 -7.29 11.48 -17.37
C ASP A 14 -6.80 10.03 -17.51
N ASP A 15 -6.33 9.42 -16.40
CA ASP A 15 -5.89 8.04 -16.37
C ASP A 15 -7.08 7.08 -16.18
N GLU A 16 -7.36 6.30 -17.23
CA GLU A 16 -8.43 5.30 -17.25
C GLU A 16 -8.34 4.31 -16.07
N PHE A 17 -7.14 3.87 -15.72
CA PHE A 17 -6.95 2.87 -14.65
C PHE A 17 -7.12 3.49 -13.27
N PHE A 18 -6.75 4.75 -13.10
CA PHE A 18 -7.06 5.47 -11.87
C PHE A 18 -8.57 5.63 -11.68
N ASN A 19 -9.32 5.94 -12.75
CA ASN A 19 -10.78 6.01 -12.68
C ASN A 19 -11.42 4.66 -12.32
N ILE A 20 -10.90 3.55 -12.87
CA ILE A 20 -11.31 2.21 -12.48
C ILE A 20 -11.08 1.99 -10.98
N TYR A 21 -9.91 2.36 -10.46
CA TYR A 21 -9.62 2.28 -9.02
C TYR A 21 -10.61 3.10 -8.18
N LEU A 22 -10.90 4.35 -8.59
CA LEU A 22 -11.85 5.23 -7.89
C LEU A 22 -13.27 4.69 -7.86
N SER A 23 -13.70 4.00 -8.92
CA SER A 23 -15.00 3.33 -8.97
C SER A 23 -15.00 2.11 -8.06
N LYS A 24 -14.05 1.18 -8.25
CA LYS A 24 -14.02 -0.10 -7.56
C LYS A 24 -13.78 0.00 -6.06
N ARG A 25 -12.99 0.97 -5.60
CA ARG A 25 -12.76 1.17 -4.15
C ARG A 25 -14.03 1.55 -3.37
N LYS A 26 -15.07 2.03 -4.05
CA LYS A 26 -16.38 2.36 -3.44
C LYS A 26 -17.29 1.14 -3.33
N ASP A 27 -17.02 0.09 -4.10
CA ASP A 27 -17.78 -1.15 -4.05
C ASP A 27 -17.54 -1.87 -2.71
N ALA A 28 -18.55 -2.55 -2.18
CA ALA A 28 -18.42 -3.34 -0.95
C ALA A 28 -17.37 -4.46 -1.06
N LYS A 29 -17.08 -4.91 -2.30
CA LYS A 29 -16.04 -5.89 -2.60
C LYS A 29 -14.64 -5.29 -2.69
N GLY A 30 -14.50 -3.96 -2.71
CA GLY A 30 -13.21 -3.29 -2.86
C GLY A 30 -12.55 -3.46 -4.23
N TYR A 31 -11.29 -3.03 -4.32
CA TYR A 31 -10.48 -3.15 -5.53
C TYR A 31 -9.67 -4.45 -5.51
N GLU A 32 -10.04 -5.40 -6.39
CA GLU A 32 -9.56 -6.79 -6.38
C GLU A 32 -8.03 -6.96 -6.24
N PRO A 33 -7.17 -6.19 -6.93
CA PRO A 33 -5.73 -6.33 -6.78
C PRO A 33 -5.22 -6.09 -5.34
N ILE A 34 -5.90 -5.24 -4.58
CA ILE A 34 -5.61 -4.99 -3.16
C ILE A 34 -6.29 -6.06 -2.31
N GLU A 35 -7.52 -6.46 -2.64
CA GLU A 35 -8.25 -7.50 -1.90
C GLU A 35 -7.61 -8.89 -1.98
N ALA A 36 -6.86 -9.18 -3.04
CA ALA A 36 -6.07 -10.41 -3.18
C ALA A 36 -4.95 -10.54 -2.11
N LEU A 37 -4.60 -9.45 -1.41
CA LEU A 37 -3.64 -9.50 -0.31
C LEU A 37 -4.26 -10.21 0.90
N LYS A 38 -3.61 -11.26 1.40
CA LYS A 38 -4.15 -12.13 2.47
C LYS A 38 -4.62 -11.40 3.72
N ARG A 39 -3.83 -10.44 4.22
CA ARG A 39 -4.04 -9.82 5.55
C ARG A 39 -4.75 -8.47 5.43
N ALA A 40 -5.84 -8.29 6.17
CA ALA A 40 -6.57 -7.02 6.22
C ALA A 40 -5.68 -5.84 6.63
N ARG A 41 -4.75 -6.05 7.57
CA ARG A 41 -3.80 -5.03 8.01
C ARG A 41 -2.89 -4.52 6.89
N CYS A 42 -2.50 -5.42 5.98
CA CYS A 42 -1.74 -5.06 4.77
C CYS A 42 -2.60 -4.24 3.80
N ARG A 43 -3.83 -4.69 3.53
CA ARG A 43 -4.79 -3.98 2.66
C ARG A 43 -5.06 -2.55 3.11
N ASN A 44 -5.29 -2.37 4.41
CA ASN A 44 -5.57 -1.06 5.00
C ASN A 44 -4.42 -0.08 4.76
N VAL A 45 -3.18 -0.50 4.98
CA VAL A 45 -2.00 0.33 4.73
C VAL A 45 -1.88 0.67 3.24
N VAL A 46 -2.11 -0.28 2.33
CA VAL A 46 -2.07 -0.03 0.87
C VAL A 46 -3.15 0.96 0.45
N TYR A 47 -4.38 0.84 0.95
CA TYR A 47 -5.43 1.84 0.69
C TYR A 47 -5.10 3.22 1.23
N SER A 48 -4.44 3.31 2.40
CA SER A 48 -3.97 4.57 2.95
C SER A 48 -2.82 5.19 2.14
N ILE A 49 -1.96 4.38 1.51
CA ILE A 49 -0.93 4.88 0.58
C ILE A 49 -1.57 5.41 -0.70
N LEU A 50 -2.59 4.70 -1.20
CA LEU A 50 -3.28 4.99 -2.45
C LEU A 50 -4.54 5.85 -2.24
N ASP A 51 -4.61 6.64 -1.17
CA ASP A 51 -5.75 7.54 -0.97
C ASP A 51 -5.83 8.55 -2.13
N PRO A 52 -7.00 8.71 -2.77
CA PRO A 52 -7.17 9.67 -3.86
C PRO A 52 -6.91 11.11 -3.45
N ILE A 53 -7.12 11.46 -2.17
CA ILE A 53 -6.85 12.79 -1.62
C ILE A 53 -5.40 12.79 -1.13
N PRO A 54 -4.48 13.54 -1.78
CA PRO A 54 -3.06 13.52 -1.45
C PRO A 54 -2.75 13.79 0.03
N GLU A 55 -3.51 14.69 0.65
CA GLU A 55 -3.34 15.10 2.05
C GLU A 55 -3.75 14.00 3.05
N ARG A 56 -4.53 13.01 2.61
CA ARG A 56 -4.94 11.86 3.45
C ARG A 56 -3.98 10.67 3.33
N ARG A 57 -3.01 10.74 2.42
CA ARG A 57 -2.03 9.67 2.26
C ARG A 57 -1.12 9.60 3.48
N ILE A 58 -0.88 8.38 3.94
CA ILE A 58 0.05 8.18 5.05
C ILE A 58 1.49 8.43 4.62
N SER A 59 2.26 9.01 5.52
CA SER A 59 3.69 9.27 5.33
C SER A 59 4.52 7.97 5.43
N SER A 60 5.74 8.00 4.88
CA SER A 60 6.69 6.89 4.98
C SER A 60 6.95 6.46 6.42
N ILE A 61 7.04 7.41 7.36
CA ILE A 61 7.25 7.08 8.78
C ILE A 61 6.03 6.37 9.40
N GLN A 62 4.80 6.72 8.99
CA GLN A 62 3.60 6.00 9.43
C GLN A 62 3.52 4.60 8.81
N ILE A 63 3.94 4.44 7.55
CA ILE A 63 4.05 3.13 6.89
C ILE A 63 5.02 2.22 7.65
N LEU A 64 6.23 2.71 7.96
CA LEU A 64 7.24 1.96 8.71
C LEU A 64 6.77 1.55 10.10
N ASN A 65 5.95 2.40 10.73
CA ASN A 65 5.37 2.13 12.04
C ASN A 65 4.06 1.33 11.99
N SER A 66 3.58 0.96 10.79
CA SER A 66 2.38 0.13 10.66
C SER A 66 2.64 -1.30 11.13
N GLU A 67 1.59 -1.94 11.63
CA GLU A 67 1.65 -3.33 12.06
C GLU A 67 2.06 -4.28 10.93
N TRP A 68 1.69 -3.96 9.68
CA TRP A 68 2.12 -4.72 8.52
C TRP A 68 3.63 -4.69 8.32
N VAL A 69 4.26 -3.50 8.33
CA VAL A 69 5.69 -3.37 8.04
C VAL A 69 6.55 -3.85 9.20
N ARG A 70 6.12 -3.66 10.45
CA ARG A 70 6.83 -4.14 11.64
C ARG A 70 6.90 -5.67 11.75
N GLU A 71 5.96 -6.39 11.15
CA GLU A 71 5.95 -7.86 11.14
C GLU A 71 6.77 -8.46 9.98
N ILE A 72 7.39 -7.65 9.12
CA ILE A 72 8.18 -8.17 8.01
C ILE A 72 9.45 -8.82 8.56
N HIS A 73 9.61 -10.12 8.29
CA HIS A 73 10.87 -10.80 8.56
C HIS A 73 11.97 -10.26 7.65
N VAL A 74 12.98 -9.69 8.27
CA VAL A 74 14.18 -9.20 7.59
C VAL A 74 15.31 -10.21 7.72
N CYS A 75 16.29 -10.15 6.83
CA CYS A 75 17.53 -10.92 6.96
C CYS A 75 18.33 -10.44 8.19
N CYS A 76 19.35 -11.21 8.60
CA CYS A 76 20.19 -10.85 9.75
C CYS A 76 20.75 -9.42 9.65
N ALA A 77 21.17 -8.97 8.46
CA ALA A 77 21.68 -7.62 8.24
C ALA A 77 20.62 -6.53 8.49
N GLY A 78 19.35 -6.82 8.18
CA GLY A 78 18.24 -5.91 8.47
C GLY A 78 17.85 -5.90 9.96
N ASP A 79 18.01 -7.02 10.66
CA ASP A 79 17.69 -7.14 12.10
C ASP A 79 18.74 -6.45 12.98
N SER A 80 20.04 -6.58 12.65
CA SER A 80 21.12 -5.94 13.42
C SER A 80 21.05 -4.40 13.37
N TYR A 81 20.74 -3.81 12.21
CA TYR A 81 20.51 -2.35 12.10
C TYR A 81 19.33 -1.88 12.96
N HIS A 82 18.32 -2.73 13.11
CA HIS A 82 17.11 -2.42 13.89
C HIS A 82 17.34 -2.46 15.41
N ARG A 83 18.32 -3.25 15.89
CA ARG A 83 18.70 -3.34 17.31
C ARG A 83 19.64 -2.22 17.76
N GLU A 84 20.49 -1.71 16.87
CA GLU A 84 21.48 -0.68 17.19
C GLU A 84 20.89 0.74 17.26
N ASN A 85 19.73 0.97 16.61
CA ASN A 85 19.05 2.27 16.52
C ASN A 85 17.69 2.32 17.24
N ARG A 86 17.47 1.48 18.26
CA ARG A 86 16.26 1.52 19.10
C ARG A 86 16.54 2.22 20.43
#